data_AF-A0A8T4D4H3-F1
#
_entry.id   AF-A0A8T4D4H3-F1
#
_cell.length_a   1.000
_cell.length_b   1.000
_cell.length_c   1.000
_cell.angle_alpha   90.00
_cell.angle_beta   90.00
_cell.angle_gamma   90.00
#
_symmetry.space_group_name_H-M   'P 1'
#
loop_
_entity.id
_entity.type
_entity.pdbx_description
1 polymer ?
#
loop_
_entity_poly.entity_id
_entity_poly.type
_entity_poly.pdbx_seq_one_letter_code
_entity_poly.pdbx_strand_id
1 'polypeptide(L)' 'MSRTDWACLGAVILGFMLFLYGANVFDAVVGWIGVYFFFGGILVFLVLYIYGELTKKEKVQKP' A
#
# COMPACT_ATOMS: atom_id res chain seq x y z
N MET A 1 -10.07 6.26 10.07
CA MET A 1 -9.21 5.42 9.22
C MET A 1 -9.23 4.01 9.76
N SER A 2 -9.48 3.04 8.90
CA SER A 2 -9.39 1.62 9.23
C SER A 2 -7.95 1.26 9.63
N ARG A 3 -7.76 0.19 10.44
CA ARG A 3 -6.42 -0.38 10.71
C ARG A 3 -5.70 -0.74 9.40
N THR A 4 -6.44 -1.10 8.37
CA THR A 4 -5.93 -1.41 7.03
C THR A 4 -5.34 -0.19 6.32
N ASP A 5 -5.93 1.00 6.52
CA ASP A 5 -5.42 2.24 5.92
C ASP A 5 -4.04 2.60 6.52
N TRP A 6 -3.93 2.47 7.84
CA TRP A 6 -2.67 2.67 8.56
C TRP A 6 -1.61 1.64 8.19
N ALA A 7 -1.99 0.37 7.99
CA ALA A 7 -1.09 -0.67 7.52
C ALA A 7 -0.57 -0.39 6.10
N CYS A 8 -1.44 0.05 5.18
CA CYS A 8 -1.04 0.42 3.82
C CYS A 8 -0.11 1.64 3.83
N LEU A 9 -0.44 2.66 4.62
CA LEU A 9 0.41 3.84 4.78
C LEU A 9 1.80 3.46 5.34
N GLY A 10 1.83 2.59 6.35
CA GLY A 10 3.07 2.03 6.89
C GLY A 10 3.90 1.29 5.85
N ALA A 11 3.26 0.46 5.02
CA ALA A 11 3.95 -0.26 3.93
C ALA A 11 4.55 0.69 2.88
N VAL A 12 3.85 1.77 2.53
CA VAL A 12 4.34 2.79 1.59
C VAL A 12 5.54 3.54 2.17
N ILE A 13 5.46 3.97 3.45
CA ILE A 13 6.57 4.65 4.13
C ILE A 13 7.78 3.72 4.25
N LEU A 14 7.56 2.46 4.64
CA LEU A 14 8.62 1.45 4.73
C LEU A 14 9.29 1.22 3.36
N GLY A 15 8.50 1.10 2.29
CA GLY A 15 9.00 0.96 0.92
C GLY A 15 9.88 2.14 0.50
N PHE A 16 9.47 3.37 0.82
CA PHE A 16 10.26 4.56 0.56
C PHE A 16 11.58 4.57 1.36
N MET A 17 11.55 4.17 2.64
CA MET A 17 12.75 4.04 3.46
C MET A 17 13.71 2.97 2.94
N LEU A 18 13.20 1.81 2.52
CA LEU A 18 13.98 0.74 1.90
C LEU A 18 14.64 1.18 0.59
N PHE A 19 13.90 1.94 -0.23
CA PHE A 19 14.44 2.50 -1.47
C PHE A 19 15.61 3.44 -1.20
N LEU A 20 15.43 4.41 -0.28
CA LEU A 20 16.48 5.34 0.11
C LEU A 20 17.67 4.63 0.74
N TYR A 21 17.42 3.63 1.59
CA TYR A 21 18.47 2.84 2.20
C TYR A 21 19.27 2.06 1.14
N GLY A 22 18.60 1.34 0.24
CA GLY A 22 19.24 0.62 -0.87
C GLY A 22 20.06 1.54 -1.77
N ALA A 23 19.53 2.73 -2.09
CA ALA A 23 20.28 3.75 -2.84
C ALA A 23 21.51 4.25 -2.08
N ASN A 24 21.42 4.40 -0.76
CA ASN A 24 22.52 4.86 0.09
C ASN A 24 23.63 3.80 0.24
N VAL A 25 23.28 2.51 0.30
CA VAL A 25 24.27 1.41 0.41
C VAL A 25 24.67 0.81 -0.93
N PHE A 26 24.21 1.40 -2.05
CA PHE A 26 24.39 0.88 -3.41
C PHE A 26 23.93 -0.58 -3.60
N ASP A 27 22.93 -1.01 -2.83
CA ASP A 27 22.32 -2.32 -2.95
C ASP A 27 21.04 -2.21 -3.79
N ALA A 28 21.15 -2.67 -5.04
CA ALA A 28 20.04 -2.65 -5.99
C ALA A 28 18.88 -3.54 -5.53
N VAL A 29 19.15 -4.69 -4.89
CA VAL A 29 18.10 -5.62 -4.46
C VAL A 29 17.23 -4.95 -3.41
N VAL A 30 17.85 -4.33 -2.41
CA VAL A 30 17.11 -3.62 -1.36
C VAL A 30 16.35 -2.41 -1.92
N GLY A 31 16.97 -1.67 -2.85
CA GLY A 31 16.32 -0.56 -3.54
C GLY A 31 15.05 -0.98 -4.27
N TRP A 32 15.12 -2.05 -5.08
CA TRP A 32 13.97 -2.57 -5.83
C TRP A 32 12.89 -3.18 -4.93
N ILE A 33 13.24 -3.83 -3.82
CA ILE A 33 12.26 -4.28 -2.81
C ILE A 33 11.48 -3.07 -2.27
N GLY A 34 12.16 -1.97 -1.98
CA GLY A 34 11.52 -0.72 -1.56
C GLY A 34 10.52 -0.17 -2.60
N VAL A 35 10.90 -0.18 -3.87
CA VAL A 35 10.03 0.23 -5.00
C VAL A 35 8.78 -0.65 -5.05
N TYR A 36 8.92 -1.97 -4.97
CA TYR A 36 7.76 -2.88 -4.98
C TYR A 36 6.85 -2.68 -3.77
N PHE A 37 7.40 -2.43 -2.58
CA PHE A 37 6.61 -2.11 -1.39
C PHE A 37 5.84 -0.80 -1.53
N PHE A 38 6.47 0.22 -2.12
CA PHE A 38 5.85 1.53 -2.35
C PHE A 38 4.66 1.43 -3.32
N PHE A 39 4.89 0.93 -4.53
CA PHE A 39 3.83 0.79 -5.53
C PHE A 39 2.79 -0.27 -5.15
N GLY A 40 3.23 -1.39 -4.58
CA GLY A 40 2.36 -2.45 -4.09
C GLY A 40 1.44 -1.97 -2.96
N GLY A 41 1.98 -1.20 -2.01
CA GLY A 41 1.19 -0.61 -0.91
C GLY A 41 0.09 0.33 -1.42
N ILE A 42 0.41 1.18 -2.41
CA ILE A 42 -0.58 2.07 -3.05
C ILE A 42 -1.64 1.24 -3.78
N LEU A 43 -1.24 0.21 -4.54
CA LEU A 43 -2.15 -0.63 -5.30
C LEU A 43 -3.13 -1.38 -4.38
N VAL A 44 -2.61 -1.99 -3.31
CA VAL A 44 -3.44 -2.69 -2.31
C VAL A 44 -4.42 -1.74 -1.64
N PHE A 45 -3.97 -0.54 -1.28
CA PHE A 45 -4.85 0.50 -0.73
C PHE A 45 -5.99 0.83 -1.70
N LEU A 46 -5.69 1.05 -2.97
CA LEU A 46 -6.69 1.36 -4.00
C LEU A 46 -7.72 0.22 -4.17
N VAL A 47 -7.25 -1.03 -4.23
CA VAL A 47 -8.11 -2.21 -4.36
C VAL A 47 -9.04 -2.34 -3.16
N LEU A 48 -8.50 -2.20 -1.94
CA LEU A 48 -9.30 -2.28 -0.71
C LEU A 48 -10.33 -1.14 -0.63
N TYR A 49 -9.94 0.07 -1.04
CA TYR A 49 -10.84 1.21 -1.09
C TYR A 49 -12.01 0.96 -2.04
N ILE A 50 -11.72 0.54 -3.28
CA ILE A 50 -12.74 0.23 -4.29
C ILE A 50 -13.65 -0.90 -3.80
N TYR A 51 -13.08 -1.97 -3.25
CA TYR A 51 -13.86 -3.10 -2.73
C TYR A 51 -14.79 -2.69 -1.58
N GLY A 52 -14.30 -1.88 -0.64
CA GLY A 52 -15.10 -1.33 0.45
C GLY A 52 -16.28 -0.51 -0.06
N GLU A 53 -16.05 0.30 -1.09
CA GLU A 53 -17.08 1.16 -1.65
C GLU A 53 -18.11 0.41 -2.50
N LEU A 54 -17.70 -0.64 -3.23
CA LEU A 54 -18.61 -1.56 -3.91
C LEU A 54 -19.48 -2.34 -2.90
N THR A 55 -18.88 -2.84 -1.82
CA THR A 55 -19.60 -3.62 -0.79
C THR A 55 -20.59 -2.75 0.00
N LYS A 56 -20.25 -1.48 0.23
CA LYS A 56 -21.18 -0.51 0.83
C LYS A 56 -22.42 -0.29 -0.03
N LYS A 57 -22.25 -0.17 -1.36
CA LYS A 57 -23.38 0.00 -2.29
C LYS A 57 -24.30 -1.21 -2.29
N GLU A 58 -23.77 -2.42 -2.15
CA GLU A 58 -24.59 -3.64 -2.07
C GLU A 58 -25.49 -3.67 -0.82
N LYS A 59 -24.99 -3.20 0.34
CA LYS A 59 -25.79 -3.18 1.58
C LYS A 59 -26.93 -2.17 1.58
N VAL A 60 -26.81 -1.06 0.84
CA VAL A 60 -27.85 -0.03 0.76
C VAL A 60 -29.00 -0.46 -0.16
N GLN A 61 -28.78 -1.46 -1.02
CA GLN A 61 -29.74 -1.86 -2.05
C GLN A 61 -30.50 -3.17 -1.73
N LYS A 62 -30.24 -3.81 -0.58
CA LYS A 62 -31.07 -4.90 -0.07
C LYS A 62 -32.16 -4.31 0.86
N PRO A 63 -33.46 -4.52 0.56
CA PRO A 63 -34.58 -4.05 1.38
C PRO A 63 -34.62 -4.73 2.75
#